data_AF-A0ABD6T570-F1
#
_entry.id   AF-A0ABD6T570-F1
#
_cell.length_a   1.000
_cell.length_b   1.000
_cell.length_c   1.000
_cell.angle_alpha   90.00
_cell.angle_beta   90.00
_cell.angle_gamma   90.00
#
_symmetry.space_group_name_H-M   'P 1'
#
loop_
_entity.id
_entity.type
_entity.pdbx_description
1 polymer ?
#
loop_
_entity_poly.entity_id
_entity_poly.type
_entity_poly.pdbx_seq_one_letter_code
_entity_poly.pdbx_strand_id
1 'polypeptide(L)'
;KWENMSQSSSFRLAYEAREKVLFDEQAKLAHAHEVGKEEGLQEGMKKGKLAEREQLIRGMHKNGMDIEDIAKFTNMDTSEVRHILGQ
;
A
#
# COMPACT_ATOMS: atom_id res chain seq x y z
N LYS A 1 -5.79 49.34 -28.82
CA LYS A 1 -6.46 48.40 -29.74
C LYS A 1 -5.88 47.01 -29.52
N TRP A 2 -6.65 46.12 -28.91
CA TRP A 2 -6.24 44.74 -28.57
C TRP A 2 -6.35 43.80 -29.78
N GLU A 3 -6.36 44.40 -30.97
CA GLU A 3 -6.78 43.82 -32.24
C GLU A 3 -5.67 42.97 -32.89
N ASN A 4 -4.46 42.98 -32.32
CA ASN A 4 -3.31 42.21 -32.82
C ASN A 4 -2.92 41.02 -31.93
N MET A 5 -3.69 40.71 -30.87
CA MET A 5 -3.53 39.45 -30.12
C MET A 5 -4.02 38.23 -30.93
N SER A 6 -4.64 38.48 -32.09
CA SER A 6 -5.22 37.50 -33.01
C SER A 6 -4.25 36.99 -34.09
N GLN A 7 -2.94 37.04 -33.88
CA GLN A 7 -2.03 36.08 -34.55
C GLN A 7 -1.93 34.75 -33.77
N SER A 8 -3.00 34.42 -33.03
CA SER A 8 -3.76 33.15 -32.93
C SER A 8 -3.02 31.82 -32.69
N SER A 9 -1.88 31.53 -33.33
CA SER A 9 -1.25 30.22 -33.25
C SER A 9 -0.24 30.10 -32.10
N SER A 10 0.68 31.06 -31.94
CA SER A 10 1.78 30.95 -30.97
C SER A 10 1.33 31.13 -29.52
N PHE A 11 0.43 32.07 -29.25
CA PHE A 11 -0.11 32.31 -27.91
C PHE A 11 -0.99 31.15 -27.45
N ARG A 12 -1.81 30.62 -28.36
CA ARG A 12 -2.63 29.44 -28.11
C ARG A 12 -1.77 28.20 -27.86
N LEU A 13 -0.73 27.99 -28.65
CA LEU A 13 0.21 26.89 -28.46
C LEU A 13 0.96 26.99 -27.12
N ALA A 14 1.39 28.19 -26.72
CA ALA A 14 2.04 28.40 -25.43
C ALA A 14 1.10 28.19 -24.23
N TYR A 15 -0.18 28.57 -24.39
CA TYR A 15 -1.22 28.33 -23.41
C TYR A 15 -1.56 26.84 -23.29
N GLU A 16 -1.80 26.16 -24.42
CA GLU A 16 -2.06 24.72 -24.50
C GLU A 16 -0.87 23.90 -23.94
N ALA A 17 0.37 24.31 -24.21
CA ALA A 17 1.55 23.66 -23.65
C ALA A 17 1.64 23.81 -22.12
N ARG A 18 1.30 24.98 -21.58
CA ARG A 18 1.25 25.20 -20.12
C ARG A 18 0.13 24.40 -19.47
N GLU A 19 -1.05 24.39 -20.08
CA GLU A 19 -2.17 23.57 -19.59
C GLU A 19 -1.79 22.09 -19.59
N LYS A 20 -1.16 21.59 -20.66
CA LYS A 20 -0.69 20.20 -20.71
C LYS A 20 0.27 19.89 -19.56
N VAL A 21 1.25 20.76 -19.28
CA VAL A 21 2.20 20.54 -18.16
C VAL A 21 1.47 20.46 -16.83
N LEU A 22 0.50 21.35 -16.58
CA LEU A 22 -0.30 21.32 -15.36
C LEU A 22 -1.14 20.04 -15.25
N PHE A 23 -1.73 19.58 -16.36
CA PHE A 23 -2.46 18.30 -16.37
C PHE A 23 -1.54 17.10 -16.13
N ASP A 24 -0.37 17.07 -16.76
CA ASP A 24 0.61 16.01 -16.57
C ASP A 24 1.13 15.98 -15.11
N GLU A 25 1.35 17.15 -14.50
CA GLU A 25 1.71 17.28 -13.09
C GLU A 25 0.59 16.79 -12.16
N GLN A 26 -0.65 17.20 -12.40
CA GLN A 26 -1.81 16.73 -11.63
C GLN A 26 -2.01 15.22 -11.77
N ALA A 27 -1.86 14.68 -12.98
CA ALA A 27 -1.96 13.24 -13.24
C ALA A 27 -0.86 12.46 -12.50
N LYS A 28 0.38 12.95 -12.50
CA LYS A 28 1.48 12.35 -11.75
C LYS A 28 1.19 12.33 -10.25
N LEU A 29 0.69 13.44 -9.70
CA LEU A 29 0.35 13.53 -8.28
C LEU A 29 -0.81 12.59 -7.90
N ALA A 30 -1.87 12.56 -8.71
CA ALA A 30 -3.01 11.67 -8.50
C ALA A 30 -2.58 10.20 -8.54
N HIS A 31 -1.76 9.82 -9.52
CA HIS A 31 -1.22 8.47 -9.64
C HIS A 31 -0.34 8.11 -8.43
N ALA A 32 0.58 8.99 -8.02
CA ALA A 32 1.43 8.74 -6.86
C ALA A 32 0.62 8.55 -5.58
N HIS A 33 -0.45 9.33 -5.39
CA HIS A 33 -1.35 9.19 -4.25
C HIS A 33 -2.14 7.87 -4.29
N GLU A 34 -2.65 7.47 -5.46
CA GLU A 34 -3.37 6.22 -5.63
C GLU A 34 -2.49 5.00 -5.35
N VAL A 35 -1.29 4.97 -5.93
CA VAL A 35 -0.29 3.91 -5.67
C VAL A 35 0.07 3.86 -4.18
N GLY A 36 0.38 5.00 -3.57
CA GLY A 36 0.71 5.04 -2.15
C GLY A 36 -0.41 4.54 -1.24
N LYS A 37 -1.67 4.82 -1.59
CA LYS A 37 -2.84 4.31 -0.86
C LYS A 37 -2.99 2.80 -1.04
N GLU A 38 -2.82 2.29 -2.26
CA GLU A 38 -2.90 0.85 -2.54
C GLU A 38 -1.79 0.08 -1.81
N GLU A 39 -0.55 0.55 -1.90
CA GLU A 39 0.60 -0.04 -1.20
C GLU A 39 0.39 -0.03 0.32
N GLY A 40 -0.05 1.10 0.88
CA GLY A 40 -0.34 1.22 2.31
C GLY A 40 -1.44 0.27 2.77
N LEU A 41 -2.49 0.08 1.97
CA LEU A 41 -3.56 -0.87 2.28
C LEU A 41 -3.04 -2.32 2.22
N GLN A 42 -2.29 -2.68 1.18
CA GLN A 42 -1.73 -4.02 1.06
C GLN A 42 -0.78 -4.36 2.21
N GLU A 43 0.12 -3.42 2.56
CA GLU A 43 1.03 -3.59 3.68
C GLU A 43 0.27 -3.72 5.01
N GLY A 44 -0.73 -2.87 5.23
CA GLY A 44 -1.59 -2.93 6.41
C GLY A 44 -2.31 -4.27 6.55
N MET A 45 -2.88 -4.80 5.45
CA MET A 45 -3.52 -6.12 5.45
C MET A 45 -2.53 -7.25 5.74
N LYS A 46 -1.31 -7.20 5.18
CA LYS A 46 -0.26 -8.20 5.46
C LYS A 46 0.16 -8.17 6.93
N LYS A 47 0.44 -6.98 7.46
CA LYS A 47 0.79 -6.78 8.88
C LYS A 47 -0.32 -7.24 9.82
N GLY A 48 -1.57 -6.92 9.50
CA GLY A 48 -2.73 -7.34 10.29
C GLY A 48 -2.87 -8.87 10.36
N LYS A 49 -2.75 -9.57 9.23
CA LYS A 49 -2.79 -11.04 9.19
C LYS A 49 -1.67 -11.70 9.97
N LEU A 50 -0.47 -11.12 9.95
CA LEU A 50 0.66 -11.61 10.75
C LEU A 50 0.40 -11.43 12.25
N ALA A 51 -0.02 -10.22 12.66
CA ALA A 51 -0.33 -9.93 14.05
C ALA A 51 -1.46 -10.82 14.61
N GLU A 52 -2.51 -11.06 13.82
CA GLU A 52 -3.61 -11.97 14.18
C GLU A 52 -3.09 -13.40 14.41
N ARG A 53 -2.24 -13.90 13.51
CA ARG A 53 -1.62 -15.24 13.63
C ARG A 53 -0.77 -15.36 14.89
N GLU A 54 0.07 -14.36 15.17
CA GLU A 54 0.89 -14.36 16.38
C GLU A 54 0.04 -14.36 17.65
N GLN A 55 -1.04 -13.55 17.68
CA GLN A 55 -1.96 -13.53 18.81
C GLN A 55 -2.69 -14.86 18.98
N LEU A 56 -3.12 -15.50 17.89
CA LEU A 56 -3.75 -16.81 17.92
C LEU A 56 -2.82 -17.88 18.52
N ILE A 57 -1.57 -17.95 18.05
CA ILE A 57 -0.56 -18.90 18.53
C ILE A 57 -0.26 -18.68 20.01
N ARG A 58 -0.04 -17.42 20.41
CA ARG A 58 0.18 -17.08 21.82
C ARG A 58 -1.02 -17.44 22.70
N GLY A 59 -2.24 -17.24 22.19
CA GLY A 59 -3.48 -17.62 22.86
C GLY A 59 -3.63 -19.13 23.03
N MET A 60 -3.38 -19.90 21.97
CA MET A 60 -3.41 -21.37 22.01
C MET A 60 -2.40 -21.92 23.01
N HIS A 61 -1.16 -21.44 22.96
CA HIS A 61 -0.10 -21.86 23.89
C HIS A 61 -0.44 -21.48 25.34
N LYS A 62 -0.99 -20.27 25.58
CA LYS A 62 -1.45 -19.86 26.92
C LYS A 62 -2.57 -20.75 27.47
N ASN A 63 -3.39 -21.31 26.59
CA ASN A 63 -4.45 -22.26 26.96
C ASN A 63 -3.94 -23.70 27.16
N GLY A 64 -2.63 -23.93 27.13
CA GLY A 64 -2.01 -25.22 27.42
C GLY A 64 -1.92 -26.17 26.22
N MET A 65 -2.18 -25.67 24.99
CA MET A 65 -1.94 -26.44 23.78
C MET A 65 -0.43 -26.56 23.52
N ASP A 66 0.01 -27.75 23.13
CA ASP A 66 1.41 -28.01 22.83
C ASP A 66 1.81 -27.41 21.46
N ILE A 67 3.12 -27.22 21.26
CA ILE A 67 3.66 -26.60 20.04
C ILE A 67 3.38 -27.45 18.79
N GLU A 68 3.42 -28.78 18.90
CA GLU A 68 3.12 -29.70 17.80
C GLU A 68 1.65 -29.61 17.38
N ASP A 69 0.72 -29.56 18.32
CA ASP A 69 -0.69 -29.39 18.02
C ASP A 69 -1.00 -28.00 17.45
N ILE A 70 -0.40 -26.93 18.00
CA ILE A 70 -0.51 -25.58 17.41
C ILE A 70 -0.02 -25.58 15.96
N ALA A 71 1.14 -26.18 15.70
CA ALA A 71 1.70 -26.31 14.35
C ALA A 71 0.74 -27.04 13.40
N LYS A 72 0.11 -28.14 13.85
CA LYS A 72 -0.91 -28.86 13.07
C LYS A 72 -2.16 -28.00 12.79
N PHE A 73 -2.69 -27.32 13.80
CA PHE A 73 -3.92 -26.51 13.65
C PHE A 73 -3.72 -25.24 12.82
N THR A 74 -2.54 -24.64 12.90
CA THR A 74 -2.18 -23.44 12.14
C THR A 74 -1.54 -23.75 10.78
N ASN A 75 -1.27 -25.04 10.52
CA ASN A 75 -0.55 -25.55 9.35
C ASN A 75 0.81 -24.84 9.14
N MET A 76 1.57 -24.75 10.23
CA MET A 76 2.89 -24.09 10.33
C MET A 76 3.94 -25.08 10.81
N ASP A 77 5.22 -24.77 10.62
CA ASP A 77 6.29 -25.56 11.20
C ASP A 77 6.43 -25.29 12.71
N THR A 78 6.80 -26.31 13.48
CA THR A 78 7.05 -26.17 14.93
C THR A 78 8.13 -25.13 15.25
N SER A 79 9.09 -24.91 14.35
CA SER A 79 10.13 -23.89 14.48
C SER A 79 9.57 -22.47 14.29
N GLU A 80 8.60 -22.30 13.40
CA GLU A 80 7.93 -21.02 13.18
C GLU A 80 7.06 -20.66 14.39
N VAL A 81 6.35 -21.65 14.94
CA VAL A 81 5.59 -21.50 16.20
C VAL A 81 6.52 -21.15 17.35
N ARG A 82 7.66 -21.84 17.50
CA ARG A 82 8.69 -21.51 18.51
C ARG A 82 9.23 -20.09 18.36
N HIS A 83 9.53 -19.67 17.13
CA HIS A 83 10.00 -18.33 16.84
C HIS A 83 8.99 -17.25 17.29
N ILE A 84 7.70 -17.47 17.00
CA ILE A 84 6.62 -16.58 17.43
C ILE A 84 6.51 -16.55 18.96
N LEU A 85 6.65 -17.70 19.63
CA LEU A 85 6.61 -17.79 21.09
C LEU A 85 7.89 -17.26 21.78
N GLY A 86 8.99 -17.09 21.04
CA GLY A 86 10.28 -16.64 21.57
C GLY A 86 11.04 -17.73 22.33
N GLN A 87 10.88 -18.99 21.92
CA GLN A 87 11.47 -20.19 22.53
C GLN A 87 12.54 -20.84 21.65
#